data_AF-A0A965V2K2-F1
#
_entry.id   AF-A0A965V2K2-F1
#
_cell.length_a   1.000
_cell.length_b   1.000
_cell.length_c   1.000
_cell.angle_alpha   90.00
_cell.angle_beta   90.00
_cell.angle_gamma   90.00
#
_symmetry.space_group_name_H-M   'P 1'
#
loop_
_entity.id
_entity.type
_entity.pdbx_description
1 polymer ?
#
loop_
_entity_poly.entity_id
_entity_poly.type
_entity_poly.pdbx_seq_one_letter_code
_entity_poly.pdbx_strand_id
1 'polypeptide(L)'
;MKGIVAYLLVLLAAIISVACIILQGLLPPWLATLQIPISCALVGAVGGITYCLRGVYLNACVRKQWDAAWHPWYYIRPIVSLICGAVSFVFLKAGLLVLDAAQKSRK
;
A
#
# COMPACT_ATOMS: atom_id res chain seq x y z
N MET A 1 -21.43 -3.15 6.24
CA MET A 1 -20.37 -3.80 7.05
C MET A 1 -19.81 -5.06 6.39
N LYS A 2 -20.56 -6.17 6.30
CA LYS A 2 -20.05 -7.46 5.78
C LYS A 2 -19.41 -7.37 4.37
N GLY A 3 -20.05 -6.63 3.45
CA GLY A 3 -19.51 -6.41 2.11
C GLY A 3 -18.19 -5.62 2.08
N ILE A 4 -18.02 -4.64 2.97
CA ILE A 4 -16.76 -3.87 3.07
C ILE A 4 -15.65 -4.73 3.62
N VAL A 5 -15.93 -5.54 4.65
CA VAL A 5 -14.94 -6.49 5.20
C VAL A 5 -14.52 -7.49 4.13
N ALA A 6 -15.47 -8.08 3.41
CA ALA A 6 -15.17 -8.99 2.31
C ALA A 6 -14.30 -8.31 1.24
N TYR A 7 -14.65 -7.09 0.82
CA TYR A 7 -13.85 -6.29 -0.10
C TYR A 7 -12.41 -6.08 0.40
N LEU A 8 -12.24 -5.64 1.65
CA LEU A 8 -10.92 -5.38 2.24
C LEU A 8 -10.08 -6.65 2.35
N LEU A 9 -10.69 -7.78 2.70
CA LEU A 9 -10.00 -9.08 2.78
C LEU A 9 -9.60 -9.61 1.40
N VAL A 10 -10.49 -9.50 0.40
CA VAL A 10 -10.18 -9.87 -0.99
C VAL A 10 -9.07 -8.99 -1.54
N LEU A 11 -9.12 -7.68 -1.29
CA LEU A 11 -8.07 -6.77 -1.71
C LEU A 11 -6.74 -7.07 -1.03
N LEU A 12 -6.74 -7.38 0.27
CA LEU A 12 -5.54 -7.79 1.00
C LEU A 12 -4.95 -9.08 0.44
N ALA A 13 -5.80 -10.09 0.19
CA ALA A 13 -5.38 -11.35 -0.41
C ALA A 13 -4.75 -11.11 -1.79
N ALA A 14 -5.37 -10.28 -2.64
CA ALA A 14 -4.83 -9.91 -3.95
C ALA A 14 -3.45 -9.24 -3.83
N ILE A 15 -3.28 -8.30 -2.90
CA ILE A 15 -1.99 -7.64 -2.66
C ILE A 15 -0.92 -8.63 -2.19
N ILE A 16 -1.27 -9.55 -1.28
CA ILE A 16 -0.36 -10.60 -0.81
C ILE A 16 0.02 -11.53 -1.96
N SER A 17 -0.93 -11.93 -2.81
CA SER A 17 -0.65 -12.76 -3.99
C SER A 17 0.33 -12.07 -4.94
N VAL A 18 0.15 -10.78 -5.23
CA VAL A 18 1.10 -10.02 -6.05
C VAL A 18 2.46 -9.95 -5.36
N ALA A 19 2.52 -9.69 -4.06
CA ALA A 19 3.78 -9.68 -3.32
C ALA A 19 4.49 -11.05 -3.39
N CYS A 20 3.77 -12.16 -3.30
CA CYS A 20 4.35 -13.50 -3.46
C CYS A 20 4.91 -13.73 -4.87
N ILE A 21 4.22 -13.28 -5.93
CA ILE A 21 4.72 -13.35 -7.31
C ILE A 21 6.04 -12.60 -7.45
N ILE A 22 6.12 -11.39 -6.87
CA ILE A 22 7.34 -10.58 -6.87
C ILE A 22 8.48 -11.31 -6.14
N LEU A 23 8.21 -11.88 -4.96
CA LEU A 23 9.21 -12.62 -4.17
C LEU A 23 9.72 -13.88 -4.87
N GLN A 24 8.88 -14.52 -5.68
CA GLN A 24 9.26 -15.69 -6.48
C GLN A 24 10.01 -15.32 -7.77
N GLY A 25 10.18 -14.02 -8.07
CA GLY A 25 10.85 -13.56 -9.30
C GLY A 25 10.05 -13.85 -10.57
N LEU A 26 8.74 -14.11 -10.46
CA LEU A 26 7.85 -14.43 -11.59
C LEU A 26 7.36 -13.18 -12.35
N LEU A 27 8.02 -12.04 -12.15
CA LEU A 27 7.66 -10.79 -12.80
C LEU A 27 8.06 -10.82 -14.29
N PRO A 28 7.17 -10.39 -15.20
CA PRO A 28 7.54 -10.17 -16.59
C PRO A 28 8.70 -9.16 -16.71
N PRO A 29 9.56 -9.28 -17.73
CA PRO A 29 10.76 -8.43 -17.88
C PRO A 29 10.45 -6.92 -17.89
N TRP A 30 9.34 -6.52 -18.50
CA TRP A 30 8.91 -5.12 -18.56
C TRP A 30 8.50 -4.57 -17.17
N LEU A 31 7.99 -5.42 -16.28
CA LEU A 31 7.57 -5.04 -14.93
C LEU A 31 8.72 -5.15 -13.90
N ALA A 32 9.75 -5.95 -14.19
CA ALA A 32 10.89 -6.15 -13.30
C ALA A 32 11.64 -4.84 -12.99
N THR A 33 11.72 -3.91 -13.95
CA THR A 33 12.32 -2.58 -13.72
C THR A 33 11.57 -1.73 -12.69
N LEU A 34 10.27 -2.00 -12.51
CA LEU A 34 9.38 -1.32 -11.56
C LEU A 34 9.19 -2.11 -10.26
N GLN A 35 9.96 -3.18 -10.03
CA GLN A 35 9.79 -4.05 -8.87
C GLN A 35 9.84 -3.30 -7.54
N ILE A 36 10.81 -2.39 -7.36
CA ILE A 36 10.95 -1.62 -6.11
C ILE A 36 9.78 -0.65 -5.90
N PRO A 37 9.43 0.24 -6.85
CA PRO A 37 8.29 1.13 -6.65
C PRO A 37 6.97 0.37 -6.44
N ILE A 38 6.76 -0.74 -7.15
CA ILE A 38 5.58 -1.60 -6.94
C ILE A 38 5.59 -2.18 -5.53
N SER A 39 6.73 -2.69 -5.05
CA SER A 39 6.85 -3.21 -3.68
C SER A 39 6.53 -2.15 -2.63
N CYS A 40 7.03 -0.92 -2.79
CA CYS A 40 6.70 0.20 -1.88
C CYS A 40 5.20 0.53 -1.90
N ALA A 41 4.58 0.54 -3.09
CA ALA A 41 3.14 0.76 -3.24
C ALA A 41 2.32 -0.33 -2.56
N LEU A 42 2.69 -1.60 -2.72
CA LEU A 42 2.01 -2.74 -2.08
C LEU A 42 2.10 -2.65 -0.55
N VAL A 43 3.26 -2.29 0.01
CA VAL A 43 3.40 -2.08 1.47
C VAL A 43 2.49 -0.95 1.95
N GLY A 44 2.42 0.16 1.20
CA GLY A 44 1.49 1.25 1.48
C GLY A 44 0.03 0.78 1.49
N ALA A 45 -0.36 -0.03 0.50
CA ALA A 45 -1.70 -0.60 0.40
C ALA A 45 -2.04 -1.52 1.58
N VAL A 46 -1.11 -2.39 2.01
CA VAL A 46 -1.28 -3.25 3.20
C VAL A 46 -1.55 -2.40 4.45
N GLY A 47 -0.78 -1.33 4.64
CA GLY A 47 -0.99 -0.40 5.76
C GLY A 47 -2.37 0.25 5.73
N GLY A 48 -2.80 0.73 4.57
CA GLY A 48 -4.12 1.33 4.37
C GLY A 48 -5.27 0.36 4.67
N ILE A 49 -5.19 -0.87 4.17
CA ILE A 49 -6.21 -1.90 4.39
C ILE A 49 -6.25 -2.33 5.86
N THR A 50 -5.09 -2.50 6.49
CA THR A 50 -5.02 -2.84 7.92
C THR A 50 -5.65 -1.74 8.77
N TYR A 51 -5.44 -0.47 8.42
CA TYR A 51 -6.08 0.66 9.08
C TYR A 51 -7.61 0.63 8.89
N CYS A 52 -8.09 0.33 7.69
CA CYS A 52 -9.51 0.15 7.42
C CYS A 52 -10.11 -1.01 8.22
N LEU A 53 -9.45 -2.17 8.28
CA LEU A 53 -9.89 -3.31 9.07
C LEU A 53 -9.96 -2.97 10.57
N ARG A 54 -8.95 -2.27 11.09
CA ARG A 54 -8.97 -1.73 12.47
C ARG A 54 -10.17 -0.81 12.69
N GLY A 55 -10.47 0.06 11.72
CA GLY A 55 -11.63 0.94 11.75
C GLY A 55 -12.94 0.18 11.81
N VAL A 56 -13.08 -0.91 11.03
CA VAL A 56 -14.27 -1.78 11.12
C VAL A 56 -14.36 -2.43 12.49
N TYR A 57 -13.26 -3.02 12.99
CA TYR A 57 -13.23 -3.65 14.31
C TYR A 57 -13.67 -2.67 15.42
N LEU A 58 -13.09 -1.46 15.44
CA LEU A 58 -13.38 -0.48 16.49
C LEU A 58 -14.82 0.03 16.40
N ASN A 59 -15.30 0.40 15.21
CA ASN A 59 -16.61 1.04 15.07
C ASN A 59 -17.75 0.03 15.09
N ALA A 60 -17.58 -1.14 14.48
CA ALA A 60 -18.63 -2.15 14.44
C ALA A 60 -18.63 -3.07 15.67
N CYS A 61 -17.47 -3.56 16.11
CA CYS A 61 -17.40 -4.59 17.16
C CYS A 61 -17.33 -3.97 18.56
N VAL A 62 -16.50 -2.93 18.75
CA VAL A 62 -16.28 -2.33 20.08
C VAL A 62 -17.33 -1.28 20.40
N ARG A 63 -17.46 -0.26 19.54
CA ARG A 63 -18.33 0.90 19.78
C ARG A 63 -19.78 0.66 19.36
N LYS A 64 -20.04 -0.35 18.54
CA LYS A 64 -21.37 -0.68 17.97
C LYS A 64 -22.04 0.52 17.27
N GLN A 65 -21.23 1.39 16.65
CA GLN A 65 -21.64 2.61 15.97
C GLN A 65 -21.21 2.55 14.50
N TRP A 66 -21.91 1.74 13.72
CA TRP A 66 -21.65 1.62 12.28
C TRP A 66 -22.50 2.61 11.49
N ASP A 67 -21.84 3.52 10.76
CA ASP A 67 -22.49 4.52 9.92
C ASP A 67 -22.08 4.35 8.45
N ALA A 68 -23.08 4.40 7.55
CA ALA A 68 -22.89 4.27 6.12
C ALA A 68 -22.17 5.45 5.47
N ALA A 69 -22.20 6.64 6.11
CA ALA A 69 -21.45 7.81 5.65
C ALA A 69 -19.93 7.55 5.55
N TRP A 70 -19.41 6.56 6.27
CA TRP A 70 -18.00 6.19 6.25
C TRP A 70 -17.63 5.20 5.15
N HIS A 71 -18.60 4.67 4.37
CA HIS A 71 -18.30 3.72 3.29
C HIS A 71 -17.28 4.24 2.28
N PRO A 72 -17.38 5.48 1.76
CA PRO A 72 -16.41 6.01 0.81
C PRO A 72 -14.99 5.98 1.38
N TRP A 73 -14.85 6.25 2.68
CA TRP A 73 -13.56 6.25 3.36
C TRP A 73 -12.90 4.86 3.32
N TYR A 74 -13.64 3.77 3.53
CA TYR A 74 -13.10 2.41 3.46
C TYR A 74 -12.68 1.99 2.04
N TYR A 75 -13.30 2.56 0.99
CA TYR A 75 -12.96 2.27 -0.40
C TYR A 75 -11.78 3.09 -0.92
N ILE A 76 -11.75 4.39 -0.59
CA ILE A 76 -10.74 5.33 -1.10
C ILE A 76 -9.41 5.15 -0.37
N ARG A 77 -9.43 4.88 0.93
CA ARG A 77 -8.23 4.84 1.77
C ARG A 77 -7.17 3.82 1.29
N PRO A 78 -7.50 2.57 0.93
CA PRO A 78 -6.52 1.64 0.37
C PRO A 78 -5.81 2.18 -0.88
N ILE A 79 -6.54 2.84 -1.78
CA ILE A 79 -6.00 3.41 -3.03
C ILE A 79 -5.06 4.56 -2.70
N VAL A 80 -5.47 5.47 -1.82
CA VAL A 80 -4.63 6.59 -1.38
C VAL A 80 -3.35 6.08 -0.73
N SER A 81 -3.44 5.09 0.15
CA SER A 81 -2.27 4.51 0.81
C SER A 81 -1.33 3.78 -0.17
N LEU A 82 -1.87 3.14 -1.21
CA LEU A 82 -1.08 2.57 -2.29
C LEU A 82 -0.27 3.65 -3.04
N ILE A 83 -0.92 4.75 -3.41
CA ILE A 83 -0.28 5.89 -4.07
C ILE A 83 0.79 6.50 -3.16
N CYS A 84 0.49 6.70 -1.88
CA CYS A 84 1.47 7.20 -0.91
C CYS A 84 2.70 6.30 -0.83
N GLY A 85 2.53 4.97 -0.82
CA GLY A 85 3.64 4.03 -0.85
C GLY A 85 4.51 4.15 -2.11
N ALA A 86 3.89 4.33 -3.28
CA ALA A 86 4.61 4.58 -4.53
C ALA A 86 5.39 5.91 -4.48
N VAL A 87 4.78 6.97 -3.94
CA VAL A 87 5.41 8.29 -3.80
C VAL A 87 6.60 8.24 -2.83
N SER A 88 6.56 7.43 -1.77
CA SER A 88 7.70 7.23 -0.87
C SER A 88 8.95 6.73 -1.61
N PHE A 89 8.81 5.91 -2.64
CA PHE A 89 9.93 5.47 -3.47
C PHE A 89 10.58 6.64 -4.24
N VAL A 90 9.78 7.57 -4.77
CA VAL A 90 10.30 8.76 -5.48
C VAL A 90 11.16 9.60 -4.54
N PHE A 91 10.68 9.84 -3.31
CA PHE A 91 11.45 10.57 -2.31
C PHE A 91 12.74 9.83 -1.92
N LEU A 92 12.70 8.51 -1.74
CA LEU A 92 13.90 7.71 -1.47
C LEU A 92 14.92 7.80 -2.60
N LYS A 93 14.47 7.70 -3.86
CA LYS A 93 15.34 7.84 -5.04
C LYS A 93 15.94 9.22 -5.16
N ALA A 94 15.15 10.28 -4.96
CA ALA A 94 15.63 11.65 -4.99
C ALA A 94 16.67 11.90 -3.88
N GLY A 95 16.40 11.43 -2.67
CA GLY A 95 17.34 11.52 -1.55
C GLY A 95 18.65 10.80 -1.83
N LEU A 96 18.60 9.58 -2.38
CA LEU A 96 19.79 8.82 -2.75
C LEU A 96 20.63 9.53 -3.83
N LEU A 97 19.97 10.16 -4.80
CA LEU A 97 20.62 10.91 -5.87
C LEU A 97 21.34 12.17 -5.34
N VAL A 98 20.73 12.88 -4.39
CA VAL A 98 21.35 14.03 -3.72
C VAL A 98 22.58 13.60 -2.92
N LEU A 99 22.50 12.48 -2.20
CA LEU A 99 23.63 11.94 -1.43
C LEU A 99 24.80 11.52 -2.34
N ASP A 100 24.51 10.87 -3.47
CA ASP A 100 25.55 10.45 -4.43
C ASP A 100 26.23 11.67 -5.09
N ALA A 101 25.46 12.70 -5.46
CA ALA A 101 25.99 13.96 -5.97
C ALA A 101 26.91 14.67 -4.96
N ALA A 102 26.52 14.69 -3.68
CA ALA A 102 27.35 15.26 -2.62
C ALA A 102 28.66 14.49 -2.42
N GLN A 103 28.65 13.16 -2.53
CA GLN A 103 29.85 12.33 -2.41
C GLN A 103 30.82 12.55 -3.59
N LYS A 104 30.30 12.70 -4.81
CA LYS A 104 31.11 12.95 -6.01
C LYS A 104 31.75 14.34 -6.01
N SER A 105 31.10 15.35 -5.45
CA SER A 105 31.66 16.70 -5.30
C SER A 105 32.79 16.80 -4.27
N ARG A 106 32.95 15.80 -3.39
CA ARG A 106 33.94 15.79 -2.30
C ARG A 106 35.24 15.03 -2.67
N LYS A 107 35.25 14.34 -3.81
CA LYS A 107 36.43 13.72 -4.42
C LYS A 107 36.97 14.64 -5.49
#